data_AF-A0AAN6TQF5-F1
#
_entry.id   AF-A0AAN6TQF5-F1
#
_cell.length_a   1.000
_cell.length_b   1.000
_cell.length_c   1.000
_cell.angle_alpha   90.00
_cell.angle_beta   90.00
_cell.angle_gamma   90.00
#
_symmetry.space_group_name_H-M   'P 1'
#
loop_
_entity.id
_entity.type
_entity.pdbx_description
1 polymer ?
#
loop_
_entity_poly.entity_id
_entity_poly.type
_entity_poly.pdbx_seq_one_letter_code
_entity_poly.pdbx_strand_id
1 'polypeptide(L)' 'MPPHSSHKLHPLDVGCFGPLKQAYCRQIEDLMRMHITHVSKLEFLYAFRGALFDREEYTG' A
#
# COMPACT_ATOMS: atom_id res chain seq x y z
N MET A 1 -0.80 -19.44 21.37
CA MET A 1 -1.67 -18.78 20.37
C MET A 1 -2.90 -19.65 20.14
N PRO A 2 -4.14 -19.12 20.11
CA PRO A 2 -5.27 -19.98 19.81
C PRO A 2 -5.28 -20.30 18.30
N PRO A 3 -5.71 -21.53 17.92
CA PRO A 3 -5.56 -22.07 16.59
C PRO A 3 -6.71 -21.67 15.66
N HIS A 4 -7.26 -20.45 15.76
CA HIS A 4 -8.36 -20.01 14.91
C HIS A 4 -8.23 -18.50 14.66
N SER A 5 -7.39 -18.11 13.71
CA SER A 5 -7.50 -16.75 13.14
C SER A 5 -8.89 -16.67 12.51
N SER A 6 -9.77 -15.91 13.16
CA SER A 6 -11.15 -15.75 12.71
C SER A 6 -11.17 -15.29 11.27
N HIS A 7 -12.03 -15.92 10.47
CA HIS A 7 -12.53 -15.55 9.15
C HIS A 7 -13.16 -14.13 9.09
N LYS A 8 -12.92 -13.29 10.10
CA LYS A 8 -13.33 -11.91 10.21
C LYS A 8 -12.07 -11.07 10.07
N LEU A 9 -11.97 -10.36 8.95
CA LEU A 9 -10.94 -9.35 8.74
C LEU A 9 -10.94 -8.43 9.97
N HIS A 10 -9.76 -8.18 10.55
CA HIS A 10 -9.70 -7.27 11.67
C HIS A 10 -10.13 -5.88 11.17
N PRO A 11 -10.77 -5.05 12.03
CA PRO A 11 -11.11 -3.67 11.66
C PRO A 11 -9.90 -2.88 11.14
N LEU A 12 -8.70 -3.20 11.60
CA LEU A 12 -7.44 -2.63 11.13
C LEU A 12 -7.10 -3.03 9.68
N ASP A 13 -7.37 -4.29 9.31
CA ASP A 13 -7.12 -4.82 7.96
C ASP A 13 -8.03 -4.14 6.92
N VAL A 14 -9.30 -3.93 7.26
CA VAL A 14 -10.28 -3.26 6.38
C VAL A 14 -10.09 -1.74 6.41
N GLY A 15 -9.87 -1.17 7.59
CA GLY A 15 -9.84 0.28 7.81
C GLY A 15 -8.53 0.94 7.35
N CYS A 16 -7.40 0.54 7.92
CA CYS A 16 -6.12 1.20 7.67
C CYS A 16 -5.33 0.54 6.54
N PHE A 17 -5.30 -0.80 6.50
CA PHE A 17 -4.50 -1.51 5.50
C PHE A 17 -5.16 -1.60 4.13
N GLY A 18 -6.49 -1.60 4.04
CA GLY A 18 -7.21 -1.56 2.77
C GLY A 18 -6.84 -0.36 1.89
N PRO A 19 -7.06 0.88 2.37
CA PRO A 19 -6.69 2.10 1.62
C PRO A 19 -5.19 2.21 1.35
N LEU A 20 -4.34 1.86 2.32
CA LEU A 20 -2.88 1.88 2.15
C LEU A 20 -2.43 0.91 1.05
N LYS A 21 -2.97 -0.32 1.05
CA LYS A 21 -2.72 -1.31 0.00
C LYS A 21 -3.13 -0.77 -1.37
N GLN A 22 -4.28 -0.12 -1.48
CA GLN A 22 -4.73 0.46 -2.74
C GLN A 22 -3.80 1.57 -3.24
N ALA A 23 -3.39 2.51 -2.37
CA ALA A 23 -2.47 3.58 -2.73
C ALA A 23 -1.10 3.03 -3.16
N TYR A 24 -0.57 2.05 -2.43
CA TYR A 24 0.68 1.39 -2.79
C TYR A 24 0.58 0.60 -4.11
N CYS A 25 -0.53 -0.10 -4.35
CA CYS A 25 -0.75 -0.77 -5.64
C CYS A 25 -0.69 0.21 -6.82
N ARG A 26 -1.22 1.44 -6.67
CA ARG A 26 -1.10 2.48 -7.72
C ARG A 26 0.36 2.87 -7.97
N GLN A 27 1.14 3.08 -6.90
CA GLN A 27 2.57 3.37 -7.02
C GLN A 27 3.32 2.24 -7.77
N ILE A 28 2.98 0.97 -7.51
CA ILE A 28 3.56 -0.17 -8.23
C ILE A 28 3.10 -0.24 -9.69
N GLU A 29 1.83 0.03 -9.98
CA GLU A 29 1.33 0.10 -11.36
C GLU A 29 2.08 1.15 -12.20
N ASP A 30 2.39 2.31 -11.60
CA ASP A 30 3.15 3.35 -12.27
C ASP A 30 4.60 2.92 -12.54
N LEU A 31 5.26 2.26 -11.59
CA LEU A 31 6.58 1.65 -11.81
C LEU A 31 6.54 0.60 -12.93
N MET A 32 5.49 -0.24 -12.97
CA MET A 32 5.31 -1.24 -14.03
C MET A 32 5.12 -0.59 -15.40
N ARG A 33 4.37 0.52 -15.50
CA ARG A 33 4.23 1.30 -16.75
C ARG A 33 5.58 1.85 -17.23
N MET A 34 6.46 2.21 -16.31
CA MET A 34 7.84 2.62 -16.58
C MET A 34 8.78 1.44 -16.88
N HIS A 35 8.25 0.22 -17.03
CA HIS A 35 9.02 -1.01 -17.27
C HIS A 35 10.00 -1.36 -16.15
N ILE A 36 9.76 -0.86 -14.94
CA ILE A 36 10.50 -1.25 -13.74
C ILE A 36 9.90 -2.55 -13.23
N THR A 37 10.58 -3.67 -13.52
CA THR A 37 10.13 -5.02 -13.16
C THR A 37 10.74 -5.53 -11.86
N HIS A 38 11.71 -4.80 -11.29
CA HIS A 38 12.36 -5.13 -10.04
C HIS A 38 12.37 -3.93 -9.09
N VAL A 39 11.71 -4.08 -7.95
CA VAL A 39 11.63 -3.06 -6.90
C VAL A 39 12.70 -3.35 -5.86
N SER A 40 13.69 -2.47 -5.74
CA SER A 40 14.69 -2.56 -4.67
C SER A 40 14.05 -2.26 -3.31
N LYS A 41 14.75 -2.58 -2.21
CA LYS A 41 14.28 -2.20 -0.86
C LYS A 41 14.07 -0.70 -0.72
N LEU A 42 14.90 0.10 -1.38
CA LEU A 42 14.80 1.56 -1.32
C LEU A 42 13.57 2.05 -2.10
N GLU A 43 13.35 1.51 -3.30
CA GLU A 43 12.15 1.80 -4.12
C GLU A 43 10.87 1.40 -3.39
N PHE A 44 10.89 0.25 -2.70
CA PHE A 44 9.79 -0.17 -1.84
C PHE A 44 9.49 0.87 -0.77
N LEU A 45 10.51 1.37 -0.06
CA LEU A 45 10.34 2.36 1.00
C LEU A 45 9.81 3.70 0.44
N TYR A 46 10.28 4.13 -0.73
CA TYR A 46 9.78 5.34 -1.38
C TYR A 46 8.31 5.19 -1.81
N ALA A 47 7.96 4.11 -2.50
CA ALA A 47 6.59 3.84 -2.92
C ALA A 47 5.64 3.67 -1.72
N PHE A 48 6.10 2.99 -0.66
CA PHE A 48 5.33 2.84 0.58
C PHE A 48 5.12 4.18 1.29
N ARG A 49 6.17 5.01 1.36
CA ARG A 49 6.08 6.35 1.95
C ARG A 49 5.11 7.24 1.15
N GLY A 50 5.20 7.24 -0.18
CA GLY A 50 4.26 7.96 -1.04
C GLY A 50 2.82 7.53 -0.79
N ALA A 51 2.56 6.22 -0.81
CA ALA A 51 1.23 5.67 -0.56
C ALA A 51 0.67 6.00 0.84
N LEU A 52 1.54 6.12 1.86
CA LEU A 52 1.14 6.45 3.22
C LEU A 52 0.76 7.92 3.39
N PHE A 53 1.38 8.82 2.62
CA PHE A 53 1.23 10.27 2.73
C PHE A 53 0.49 10.94 1.56
N ASP A 54 0.07 10.19 0.53
CA ASP A 54 -0.71 10.63 -0.65
C ASP A 54 -2.11 11.22 -0.33
N ARG A 55 -2.41 11.54 0.94
CA ARG A 55 -3.69 12.08 1.42
C ARG A 55 -3.71 13.60 1.63
N GLU A 56 -2.68 14.35 1.26
CA GLU A 56 -2.65 15.82 1.38
C GLU A 56 -2.01 16.50 0.17
N GLU A 57 -2.61 16.46 -1.03
CA GLU A 57 -2.32 17.47 -2.07
C GLU A 57 -3.29 17.43 -3.26
N TYR A 58 -4.61 17.57 -3.05
CA TYR A 58 -5.55 18.04 -4.09
C TYR A 58 -6.80 18.67 -3.44
N THR A 59 -6.59 19.84 -2.83
CA THR A 59 -7.65 20.85 -2.71
C THR A 59 -7.07 22.16 -3.24
N GLY A 60 -7.27 22.38 -4.54
CA GLY A 60 -7.04 23.63 -5.25
C GLY A 60 -8.16 23.83 -6.25
#